data_AF-A0A5C6EPD0-F1
#
_entry.id   AF-A0A5C6EPD0-F1
#
_cell.length_a   1.000
_cell.length_b   1.000
_cell.length_c   1.000
_cell.angle_alpha   90.00
_cell.angle_beta   90.00
_cell.angle_gamma   90.00
#
_symmetry.space_group_name_H-M   'P 1'
#
loop_
_entity.id
_entity.type
_entity.pdbx_description
1 polymer ?
#
loop_
_entity_poly.entity_id
_entity_poly.type
_entity_poly.pdbx_seq_one_letter_code
_entity_poly.pdbx_strand_id
1 'polypeptide(L)'
;MVNRKKVLIMGAAGRDFHNFNLCFRDNSEYEVIAFTAAQIPNIEGRHYPPSLAGKLYPRGIPIETEQKLASLIKLHKIDEVVFSYSDVSYEYVMHKASLVNACGAQFTLLGTRQTMIKEQQAGCRCLCRKNR
;
A
#
# COMPACT_ATOMS: atom_id res chain seq x y z
N MET A 1 3.51 -12.72 -22.34
CA MET A 1 2.67 -11.81 -21.53
C MET A 1 3.48 -11.44 -20.30
N VAL A 2 3.62 -10.14 -19.99
CA VAL A 2 4.33 -9.71 -18.77
C VAL A 2 3.44 -10.07 -17.59
N ASN A 3 3.83 -11.05 -16.80
CA ASN A 3 3.10 -11.46 -15.60
C ASN A 3 3.39 -10.45 -14.49
N ARG A 4 2.46 -9.51 -14.28
CA ARG A 4 2.59 -8.50 -13.21
C ARG A 4 2.14 -9.11 -11.89
N LYS A 5 2.86 -8.81 -10.81
CA LYS A 5 2.46 -9.23 -9.47
C LYS A 5 1.23 -8.41 -9.04
N LYS A 6 0.14 -9.09 -8.70
CA LYS A 6 -1.10 -8.46 -8.26
C LYS A 6 -1.04 -8.12 -6.78
N VAL A 7 -1.30 -6.86 -6.46
CA VAL A 7 -1.12 -6.31 -5.11
C VAL A 7 -2.43 -5.73 -4.58
N LEU A 8 -2.72 -6.00 -3.31
CA LEU A 8 -3.67 -5.21 -2.52
C LEU A 8 -2.90 -4.36 -1.50
N ILE A 9 -3.32 -3.12 -1.29
CA ILE A 9 -2.71 -2.24 -0.28
C ILE A 9 -3.75 -1.95 0.81
N MET A 10 -3.47 -2.38 2.04
CA MET A 10 -4.34 -2.14 3.20
C MET A 10 -3.91 -0.86 3.93
N GLY A 11 -4.84 0.05 4.23
CA GLY A 11 -4.52 1.26 4.99
C GLY A 11 -5.71 2.20 5.26
N ALA A 12 -5.40 3.40 5.77
CA ALA A 12 -6.37 4.44 6.12
C ALA A 12 -6.02 5.79 5.47
N ALA A 13 -5.86 5.83 4.15
CA ALA A 13 -5.76 7.07 3.36
C ALA A 13 -4.62 8.02 3.80
N GLY A 14 -3.43 7.47 4.00
CA GLY A 14 -2.20 8.19 4.31
C GLY A 14 -0.98 7.41 3.84
N ARG A 15 -0.48 6.51 4.70
CA ARG A 15 0.71 5.70 4.40
C ARG A 15 0.51 4.74 3.23
N ASP A 16 -0.70 4.23 3.01
CA ASP A 16 -1.05 3.41 1.85
C ASP A 16 -0.83 4.15 0.51
N PHE A 17 -1.34 5.38 0.37
CA PHE A 17 -1.12 6.19 -0.83
C PHE A 17 0.34 6.60 -0.99
N HIS A 18 1.03 6.88 0.12
CA HIS A 18 2.47 7.14 0.10
C HIS A 18 3.27 5.92 -0.39
N ASN A 19 2.98 4.73 0.15
CA ASN A 19 3.58 3.47 -0.27
C ASN A 19 3.29 3.19 -1.76
N PHE A 20 2.05 3.41 -2.20
CA PHE A 20 1.65 3.33 -3.61
C PHE A 20 2.53 4.23 -4.50
N ASN A 21 2.63 5.51 -4.15
CA ASN A 21 3.35 6.50 -4.95
C ASN A 21 4.84 6.21 -5.08
N LEU A 22 5.47 5.70 -4.01
CA LEU A 22 6.90 5.41 -4.01
C LEU A 22 7.26 4.06 -4.62
N CYS A 23 6.45 3.03 -4.40
CA CYS A 23 6.81 1.66 -4.75
C CYS A 23 6.06 1.10 -5.97
N PHE A 24 4.90 1.64 -6.33
CA PHE A 24 3.97 0.97 -7.27
C PHE A 24 3.47 1.82 -8.45
N ARG A 25 3.28 3.14 -8.30
CA ARG A 25 2.57 4.01 -9.26
C ARG A 25 2.97 3.84 -10.74
N ASP A 26 4.27 3.79 -11.02
CA ASP A 26 4.82 3.69 -12.37
C ASP A 26 5.70 2.44 -12.56
N ASN A 27 5.56 1.45 -11.67
CA ASN A 27 6.32 0.20 -11.75
C ASN A 27 5.50 -0.89 -12.48
N SER A 28 5.94 -1.27 -13.69
CA SER A 28 5.28 -2.28 -14.50
C SER A 28 5.38 -3.72 -13.98
N GLU A 29 6.20 -3.97 -12.96
CA GLU A 29 6.29 -5.28 -12.30
C GLU A 29 5.06 -5.57 -11.44
N TYR A 30 4.33 -4.53 -11.02
CA TYR A 30 3.20 -4.64 -10.11
C TYR A 30 1.90 -4.14 -10.74
N GLU A 31 0.79 -4.71 -10.28
CA GLU A 31 -0.56 -4.28 -10.59
C GLU A 31 -1.35 -4.17 -9.28
N VAL A 32 -1.56 -2.95 -8.83
CA VAL A 32 -2.34 -2.66 -7.61
C VAL A 32 -3.82 -2.73 -7.95
N ILE A 33 -4.50 -3.76 -7.47
CA ILE A 33 -5.88 -4.07 -7.81
C ILE A 33 -6.84 -3.17 -7.04
N ALA A 34 -6.60 -2.96 -5.76
CA ALA A 34 -7.42 -2.11 -4.90
C ALA A 34 -6.66 -1.66 -3.65
N PHE A 35 -7.10 -0.55 -3.08
CA PHE A 35 -6.86 -0.22 -1.68
C PHE A 35 -7.97 -0.79 -0.82
N THR A 36 -7.68 -1.12 0.44
CA THR A 36 -8.73 -1.49 1.41
C THR A 36 -8.65 -0.62 2.66
N ALA A 37 -9.79 -0.16 3.18
CA ALA A 37 -9.85 0.60 4.43
C ALA A 37 -10.89 0.06 5.43
N ALA A 38 -10.56 0.11 6.73
CA ALA A 38 -11.39 -0.42 7.80
C ALA A 38 -12.55 0.51 8.22
N GLN A 39 -12.33 1.84 8.21
CA GLN A 39 -13.30 2.82 8.73
C GLN A 39 -13.29 4.11 7.90
N ILE A 40 -14.05 4.15 6.81
CA ILE A 40 -14.37 5.38 6.10
C ILE A 40 -15.88 5.41 5.84
N PRO A 41 -16.64 6.39 6.38
CA PRO A 41 -18.02 6.60 5.98
C PRO A 41 -18.10 6.84 4.47
N ASN A 42 -19.04 6.19 3.78
CA ASN A 42 -19.23 6.30 2.32
C ASN A 42 -17.97 5.95 1.50
N ILE A 43 -17.32 4.83 1.83
CA ILE A 43 -16.17 4.32 1.06
C ILE A 43 -16.57 3.67 -0.25
N GLU A 44 -17.81 3.16 -0.34
CA GLU A 44 -18.30 2.53 -1.57
C GLU A 44 -18.24 3.50 -2.74
N GLY A 45 -17.64 3.04 -3.85
CA GLY A 45 -17.45 3.83 -5.07
C GLY A 45 -16.27 4.81 -5.03
N ARG A 46 -15.54 4.93 -3.92
CA ARG A 46 -14.33 5.76 -3.88
C ARG A 46 -13.19 5.13 -4.67
N HIS A 47 -12.45 6.00 -5.35
CA HIS A 47 -11.27 5.64 -6.12
C HIS A 47 -10.11 6.54 -5.71
N TYR A 48 -8.91 5.96 -5.66
CA TYR A 48 -7.69 6.74 -5.77
C TYR A 48 -7.67 7.38 -7.17
N PRO A 49 -7.61 8.72 -7.28
CA PRO A 49 -7.97 9.41 -8.51
C PRO A 49 -6.98 9.12 -9.65
N PRO A 50 -7.46 8.99 -10.91
CA PRO A 50 -6.60 8.77 -12.06
C PRO A 50 -5.46 9.79 -12.20
N SER A 51 -5.73 11.05 -11.85
CA SER A 51 -4.76 12.15 -11.90
C SER A 51 -3.54 11.96 -10.99
N LEU A 52 -3.67 11.13 -9.94
CA LEU A 52 -2.57 10.80 -9.01
C LEU A 52 -2.06 9.36 -9.21
N ALA A 53 -2.82 8.50 -9.88
CA ALA A 53 -2.53 7.08 -10.01
C ALA A 53 -1.46 6.76 -11.06
N GLY A 54 -1.01 7.73 -11.86
CA GLY A 54 0.02 7.53 -12.87
C GLY A 54 -0.49 6.84 -14.14
N LYS A 55 0.42 6.64 -15.11
CA LYS A 55 0.04 6.21 -16.48
C LYS A 55 -0.54 4.79 -16.55
N LEU A 56 -0.25 3.96 -15.56
CA LEU A 56 -0.71 2.57 -15.51
C LEU A 56 -2.17 2.43 -15.04
N TYR A 57 -2.75 3.49 -14.46
CA TYR A 57 -4.07 3.47 -13.83
C TYR A 57 -4.97 4.61 -14.34
N PRO A 58 -5.32 4.65 -15.64
CA PRO A 58 -6.10 5.75 -16.24
C PRO A 58 -7.54 5.87 -15.70
N ARG A 59 -8.03 4.84 -15.00
CA ARG A 59 -9.34 4.84 -14.33
C ARG A 59 -9.23 5.03 -12.81
N GLY A 60 -8.04 5.30 -12.30
CA GLY A 60 -7.77 5.27 -10.87
C GLY A 60 -7.74 3.85 -10.33
N ILE A 61 -7.71 3.73 -9.00
CA ILE A 61 -7.66 2.45 -8.30
C ILE A 61 -8.81 2.40 -7.31
N PRO A 62 -9.65 1.35 -7.31
CA PRO A 62 -10.79 1.27 -6.39
C PRO A 62 -10.33 1.20 -4.93
N ILE A 63 -11.14 1.76 -4.05
CA ILE A 63 -10.98 1.67 -2.60
C ILE A 63 -12.15 0.85 -2.07
N GLU A 64 -11.84 -0.32 -1.54
CA GLU A 64 -12.81 -1.29 -1.03
C GLU A 64 -12.82 -1.33 0.49
N THR A 65 -13.87 -1.94 1.05
CA THR A 65 -13.95 -2.18 2.48
C THR A 65 -12.98 -3.29 2.89
N GLU A 66 -12.35 -3.16 4.05
CA GLU A 66 -11.42 -4.18 4.56
C GLU A 66 -12.11 -5.53 4.82
N GLN A 67 -13.42 -5.54 5.07
CA GLN A 67 -14.22 -6.75 5.22
C GLN A 67 -14.20 -7.62 3.95
N LYS A 68 -14.00 -7.03 2.77
CA LYS A 68 -13.90 -7.75 1.50
C LYS A 68 -12.51 -8.36 1.25
N LEU A 69 -11.52 -8.13 2.12
CA LEU A 69 -10.13 -8.53 1.90
C LEU A 69 -9.97 -10.00 1.46
N ALA A 70 -10.54 -10.95 2.20
CA ALA A 70 -10.44 -12.37 1.87
C ALA A 70 -11.08 -12.70 0.52
N SER A 71 -12.22 -12.08 0.21
CA SER A 71 -12.92 -12.27 -1.06
C SER A 71 -12.14 -11.68 -2.23
N LEU A 72 -11.57 -10.49 -2.07
CA LEU A 72 -10.73 -9.83 -3.08
C LEU A 72 -9.48 -10.65 -3.39
N ILE A 73 -8.81 -11.20 -2.37
CA ILE A 73 -7.64 -12.06 -2.54
C ILE A 73 -7.97 -13.24 -3.45
N LYS A 74 -9.06 -13.95 -3.15
CA LYS A 74 -9.48 -15.13 -3.91
C LYS A 74 -9.98 -14.80 -5.31
N LEU A 75 -10.80 -13.76 -5.43
CA LEU A 75 -11.42 -13.36 -6.70
C LEU A 75 -10.37 -12.89 -7.72
N HIS A 76 -9.44 -12.04 -7.29
CA HIS A 76 -8.45 -11.46 -8.20
C HIS A 76 -7.16 -12.28 -8.31
N LYS A 77 -7.03 -13.34 -7.50
CA LYS A 77 -5.80 -14.13 -7.34
C LYS A 77 -4.63 -13.22 -6.98
N ILE A 78 -4.78 -12.53 -5.85
CA ILE A 78 -3.78 -11.57 -5.36
C ILE A 78 -2.53 -12.33 -4.92
N ASP A 79 -1.37 -11.85 -5.36
CA ASP A 79 -0.08 -12.45 -5.01
C ASP A 79 0.46 -11.86 -3.68
N GLU A 80 0.23 -10.57 -3.43
CA GLU A 80 0.80 -9.85 -2.30
C GLU A 80 -0.18 -8.83 -1.70
N VAL A 81 -0.23 -8.77 -0.37
CA VAL A 81 -0.97 -7.77 0.40
C VAL A 81 0.01 -6.94 1.20
N VAL A 82 0.06 -5.65 0.89
CA VAL A 82 0.93 -4.67 1.55
C VAL A 82 0.16 -4.00 2.67
N PHE A 83 0.62 -4.20 3.90
CA PHE A 83 0.00 -3.63 5.07
C PHE A 83 0.60 -2.26 5.41
N SER A 84 -0.25 -1.23 5.44
CA SER A 84 0.15 0.18 5.57
C SER A 84 -0.51 0.93 6.73
N TYR A 85 -1.25 0.28 7.63
CA TYR A 85 -1.72 0.93 8.85
C TYR A 85 -0.54 1.28 9.78
N SER A 86 -0.65 2.40 10.49
CA SER A 86 0.40 2.89 11.41
C SER A 86 0.01 2.87 12.88
N ASP A 87 -1.28 2.76 13.18
CA ASP A 87 -1.92 3.03 14.46
C ASP A 87 -2.83 1.87 14.89
N VAL A 88 -2.33 0.64 14.77
CA VAL A 88 -3.05 -0.58 15.14
C VAL A 88 -2.26 -1.41 16.14
N SER A 89 -2.96 -2.27 16.89
CA SER A 89 -2.32 -3.20 17.80
C SER A 89 -1.51 -4.25 17.04
N TYR A 90 -0.48 -4.80 17.70
CA TYR A 90 0.27 -5.94 17.18
C TYR A 90 -0.63 -7.13 16.84
N GLU A 91 -1.60 -7.43 17.71
CA GLU A 91 -2.59 -8.50 17.50
C GLU A 91 -3.37 -8.30 16.20
N TYR A 92 -3.79 -7.08 15.91
CA TYR A 92 -4.49 -6.75 14.67
C TYR A 92 -3.64 -7.07 13.44
N VAL A 93 -2.37 -6.64 13.45
CA VAL A 93 -1.41 -6.94 12.37
C VAL A 93 -1.29 -8.44 12.15
N MET A 94 -1.12 -9.20 13.24
CA MET A 94 -0.93 -10.65 13.16
C MET A 94 -2.20 -11.39 12.73
N HIS A 95 -3.39 -10.93 13.14
CA HIS A 95 -4.65 -11.46 12.63
C HIS A 95 -4.80 -11.24 11.12
N LYS A 96 -4.46 -10.05 10.62
CA LYS A 96 -4.49 -9.78 9.17
C LYS A 96 -3.45 -10.59 8.40
N ALA A 97 -2.22 -10.70 8.92
CA ALA A 97 -1.18 -11.53 8.33
C ALA A 97 -1.61 -12.99 8.21
N SER A 98 -2.18 -13.55 9.28
CA SER A 98 -2.67 -14.94 9.31
C SER A 98 -3.80 -15.15 8.30
N LEU A 99 -4.76 -14.23 8.21
CA LEU A 99 -5.87 -14.29 7.26
C LEU A 99 -5.39 -14.20 5.79
N VAL A 100 -4.47 -13.29 5.50
CA VAL A 100 -3.88 -13.11 4.16
C VAL A 100 -3.15 -14.38 3.72
N ASN A 101 -2.29 -14.92 4.58
CA ASN A 101 -1.55 -16.15 4.29
C ASN A 101 -2.50 -17.34 4.11
N ALA A 102 -3.55 -17.46 4.93
CA ALA A 102 -4.56 -18.51 4.79
C ALA A 102 -5.35 -18.40 3.47
N CYS A 103 -5.45 -17.21 2.88
CA CYS A 103 -6.03 -16.99 1.56
C CYS A 103 -5.04 -17.23 0.40
N GLY A 104 -3.77 -17.53 0.70
CA GLY A 104 -2.74 -17.89 -0.28
C GLY A 104 -1.92 -16.72 -0.82
N ALA A 105 -2.08 -15.51 -0.28
CA ALA A 105 -1.30 -14.33 -0.67
C ALA A 105 -0.15 -14.07 0.31
N GLN A 106 0.92 -13.42 -0.16
CA GLN A 106 2.02 -12.96 0.68
C GLN A 106 1.59 -11.74 1.51
N PHE A 107 1.88 -11.72 2.81
CA PHE A 107 1.72 -10.52 3.64
C PHE A 107 3.06 -9.76 3.75
N THR A 108 3.06 -8.47 3.39
CA THR A 108 4.27 -7.64 3.37
C THR A 108 4.12 -6.38 4.23
N LEU A 109 5.15 -6.10 5.03
CA LEU A 109 5.37 -4.83 5.71
C LEU A 109 6.53 -4.10 5.03
N LEU A 110 6.23 -2.97 4.37
CA LEU A 110 7.27 -2.20 3.70
C LEU A 110 8.21 -1.54 4.71
N GLY A 111 9.51 -1.74 4.48
CA GLY A 111 10.56 -1.16 5.31
C GLY A 111 10.78 0.32 5.02
N THR A 112 11.26 1.05 6.01
CA THR A 112 11.51 2.50 5.91
C THR A 112 12.43 2.86 4.73
N ARG A 113 13.44 2.04 4.43
CA ARG A 113 14.35 2.29 3.30
C ARG A 113 13.64 2.36 1.94
N GLN A 114 12.54 1.63 1.79
CA GLN A 114 11.75 1.60 0.56
C GLN A 114 10.74 2.76 0.49
N THR A 115 10.31 3.25 1.66
CA THR A 115 9.24 4.26 1.77
C THR A 115 9.75 5.64 2.17
N MET A 116 11.07 5.85 2.28
CA MET A 116 11.66 7.15 2.57
C MET A 116 11.90 7.91 1.28
N ILE A 117 11.43 9.17 1.23
CA ILE A 117 11.80 10.08 0.15
C ILE A 117 13.28 10.40 0.31
N LYS A 118 14.06 10.17 -0.76
CA LYS A 118 15.46 10.59 -0.77
C LYS A 118 15.52 12.11 -0.74
N GLU A 119 16.25 12.64 0.22
CA GLU A 119 16.50 14.07 0.31
C GLU A 119 17.27 14.54 -0.94
N GLN A 120 16.66 15.45 -1.70
CA GLN A 120 17.29 16.05 -2.88
C GLN A 120 18.06 17.34 -2.52
N GLN A 121 18.08 17.71 -1.24
CA GLN A 121 18.66 18.95 -0.77
C GLN A 121 20.15 18.76 -0.48
N ALA A 122 20.99 19.21 -1.41
CA ALA A 122 22.42 19.39 -1.17
C ALA A 122 22.62 20.53 -0.16
N GLY A 123 22.47 20.28 1.14
CA GLY A 123 22.73 21.36 2.11
C GLY A 123 22.24 21.21 3.55
N CYS A 124 21.45 20.20 3.92
CA CYS A 124 21.10 20.05 5.34
C CYS A 124 22.20 19.26 6.08
N ARG A 125 23.36 19.91 6.31
CA ARG A 125 24.30 19.43 7.33
C ARG A 125 23.62 19.60 8.67
N CYS A 126 23.26 18.50 9.33
CA CYS A 126 23.02 18.53 10.77
C CYS A 126 24.25 19.15 11.45
N LEU A 127 24.08 20.36 11.97
CA LEU A 127 25.07 21.11 12.78
C LEU A 127 25.29 20.50 14.17
N CYS A 128 25.15 19.17 14.31
CA CYS A 128 25.58 18.44 15.51
C CYS A 128 27.05 18.04 15.41
N ARG A 129 27.93 19.02 15.20
CA ARG A 129 29.38 18.91 15.47
C ARG A 129 29.93 20.27 15.85
N LYS A 130 29.54 20.78 17.03
CA LYS A 130 30.37 21.69 17.83
C LYS A 130 30.08 21.43 19.30
N ASN A 131 30.96 20.63 19.90
CA ASN A 131 31.43 20.66 21.28
C ASN A 131 31.89 19.25 21.67
N ARG A 132 33.10 18.93 21.24
CA ARG A 132 33.99 18.06 21.98
C ARG A 132 35.36 18.70 21.97
#